data_AF-A0A2A4MKH3-F1
#
_entry.id   AF-A0A2A4MKH3-F1
#
_cell.length_a   1.000
_cell.length_b   1.000
_cell.length_c   1.000
_cell.angle_alpha   90.00
_cell.angle_beta   90.00
_cell.angle_gamma   90.00
#
_symmetry.space_group_name_H-M   'P 1'
#
loop_
_entity.id
_entity.type
_entity.pdbx_description
1 polymer ?
#
loop_
_entity_poly.entity_id
_entity_poly.type
_entity_poly.pdbx_seq_one_letter_code
_entity_poly.pdbx_strand_id
1 'polypeptide(L)'
;MHIMGIEAIYPKPNTSKSNPAHKLYSYLLRNLEINRPNQVWATDLTYLPMPWGFVYLAVILDWYSRKILSWRLLKSMDSDFCVDALEEAIYR
;
A
#
# COMPACT_ATOMS: atom_id res chain seq x y z
N MET A 1 3.38 -0.62 21.14
CA MET A 1 2.29 0.38 21.04
C MET A 1 0.97 -0.33 21.28
N HIS A 2 0.45 -0.33 22.51
CA HIS A 2 -0.96 -0.64 22.80
C HIS A 2 -1.70 0.69 22.86
N ILE A 3 -2.20 1.16 21.74
CA ILE A 3 -3.08 2.32 21.70
C ILE A 3 -4.33 1.84 20.97
N MET A 4 -5.47 1.82 21.67
CA MET A 4 -6.81 1.45 21.18
C MET A 4 -7.14 -0.05 21.01
N GLY A 5 -6.39 -0.97 21.62
CA GLY A 5 -6.75 -2.40 21.61
C GLY A 5 -6.62 -3.07 20.24
N ILE A 6 -5.98 -2.41 19.27
CA ILE A 6 -5.66 -2.96 17.97
C ILE A 6 -4.28 -3.63 18.07
N GLU A 7 -4.24 -4.94 17.88
CA GLU A 7 -3.02 -5.74 17.89
C GLU A 7 -2.83 -6.43 16.52
N ALA A 8 -1.57 -6.56 16.10
CA ALA A 8 -1.25 -7.34 14.91
C ALA A 8 -1.43 -8.83 15.20
N ILE A 9 -2.25 -9.53 14.42
CA ILE A 9 -2.66 -10.93 14.65
C ILE A 9 -1.52 -11.95 14.38
N TYR A 10 -0.32 -11.52 13.98
CA TYR A 10 0.82 -12.42 13.76
C TYR A 10 2.17 -11.73 14.00
N PRO A 11 3.19 -12.44 14.52
CA PRO A 11 4.55 -11.92 14.62
C PRO A 11 5.16 -11.81 13.22
N LYS A 12 5.55 -10.60 12.82
CA LYS A 12 6.19 -10.35 11.52
C LYS A 12 7.68 -10.75 11.55
N PRO A 13 8.24 -11.32 10.46
CA PRO A 13 9.66 -11.19 10.18
C PRO A 13 10.03 -9.71 10.27
N ASN A 14 11.23 -9.37 10.73
CA ASN A 14 11.68 -7.98 10.85
C ASN A 14 11.98 -7.37 9.47
N THR A 15 10.96 -7.23 8.63
CA THR A 15 11.00 -6.62 7.28
C THR A 15 11.29 -5.13 7.33
N SER A 16 11.33 -4.54 8.53
CA SER A 16 11.70 -3.15 8.77
C SER A 16 13.22 -2.91 8.70
N LYS A 17 14.03 -3.97 8.62
CA LYS A 17 15.48 -3.82 8.38
C LYS A 17 15.72 -3.48 6.91
N SER A 18 16.15 -2.26 6.66
CA SER A 18 16.64 -1.84 5.34
C SER A 18 17.80 -2.74 4.92
N ASN A 19 17.76 -3.23 3.67
CA ASN A 19 18.89 -3.90 3.06
C ASN A 19 19.88 -2.84 2.54
N PRO A 20 21.13 -2.78 3.04
CA PRO A 20 22.10 -1.78 2.60
C PRO A 20 22.40 -1.79 1.09
N ALA A 21 22.15 -2.91 0.42
CA ALA A 21 22.31 -3.04 -1.03
C ALA A 21 21.22 -2.33 -1.84
N HIS A 22 20.10 -1.94 -1.22
CA HIS A 22 19.00 -1.28 -1.93
C HIS A 22 19.30 0.19 -2.16
N LYS A 23 19.01 0.66 -3.37
CA LYS A 23 19.15 2.07 -3.73
C LYS A 23 18.20 2.91 -2.87
N LEU A 24 18.75 3.93 -2.22
CA LEU A 24 17.97 4.94 -1.52
C LEU A 24 17.46 5.97 -2.53
N TYR A 25 16.15 6.20 -2.52
CA TYR A 25 15.49 7.24 -3.32
C TYR A 25 15.22 8.47 -2.44
N SER A 26 15.33 9.66 -3.04
CA SER A 26 14.96 10.89 -2.35
C SER A 26 13.45 10.92 -2.10
N TYR A 27 13.06 11.41 -0.92
CA TYR A 27 11.64 11.60 -0.60
C TYR A 27 11.11 12.85 -1.31
N LEU A 28 10.47 12.64 -2.46
CA LEU A 28 10.01 13.71 -3.36
C LEU A 28 8.84 14.54 -2.79
N LEU A 29 8.18 14.04 -1.76
CA LEU A 29 7.01 14.69 -1.16
C LEU A 29 7.39 15.70 -0.06
N ARG A 30 8.69 15.93 0.18
CA ARG A 30 9.16 16.88 1.18
C ARG A 30 8.73 18.30 0.80
N ASN A 31 8.04 18.98 1.72
CA ASN A 31 7.52 20.35 1.54
C ASN A 31 6.55 20.50 0.34
N LEU A 32 5.99 19.40 -0.17
CA LEU A 32 4.99 19.43 -1.22
C LEU A 32 3.61 19.63 -0.57
N GLU A 33 2.98 20.77 -0.84
CA GLU A 33 1.58 20.97 -0.50
C GLU A 33 0.69 20.20 -1.48
N ILE A 34 -0.22 19.37 -0.95
CA ILE A 34 -1.14 18.54 -1.74
C ILE A 34 -2.51 19.18 -1.67
N ASN A 35 -2.87 19.95 -2.70
CA ASN A 35 -4.05 20.82 -2.67
C ASN A 35 -5.05 20.54 -3.80
N ARG A 36 -4.83 19.49 -4.60
CA ARG A 36 -5.77 19.06 -5.64
C ARG A 36 -5.83 17.53 -5.79
N PRO A 37 -6.95 16.99 -6.30
CA PRO A 37 -7.03 15.59 -6.71
C PRO A 37 -5.99 15.24 -7.79
N ASN A 38 -5.57 13.98 -7.83
CA ASN A 38 -4.60 13.41 -8.77
C ASN A 38 -3.21 14.06 -8.75
N GLN A 39 -2.83 14.70 -7.64
CA GLN A 39 -1.48 15.24 -7.47
C GLN A 39 -0.51 14.21 -6.89
N VAL A 40 -0.97 13.43 -5.90
CA VAL A 40 -0.18 12.37 -5.27
C VAL A 40 -1.11 11.22 -4.94
N TRP A 41 -0.66 10.01 -5.25
CA TRP A 41 -1.35 8.78 -4.91
C TRP A 41 -0.57 8.01 -3.84
N ALA A 42 -1.32 7.29 -3.01
CA ALA A 42 -0.80 6.34 -2.04
C ALA A 42 -1.17 4.93 -2.48
N THR A 43 -0.28 3.98 -2.20
CA THR A 43 -0.51 2.55 -2.38
C THR A 43 -0.39 1.88 -1.02
N ASP A 44 -1.37 1.06 -0.67
CA ASP A 44 -1.34 0.24 0.53
C ASP A 44 -1.60 -1.23 0.19
N LEU A 45 -0.90 -2.12 0.89
CA LEU A 45 -1.09 -3.56 0.78
C LEU A 45 -1.41 -4.12 2.17
N THR A 46 -2.62 -4.65 2.31
CA THR A 46 -3.09 -5.19 3.59
C THR A 46 -3.58 -6.63 3.46
N TYR A 47 -3.77 -7.26 4.62
CA TYR A 47 -4.23 -8.64 4.74
C TYR A 47 -5.71 -8.62 5.11
N LEU A 48 -6.55 -9.27 4.30
CA LEU A 48 -7.95 -9.48 4.63
C LEU A 48 -8.14 -10.89 5.18
N PRO A 49 -8.62 -11.03 6.44
CA PRO A 49 -8.84 -12.33 7.04
C PRO A 49 -10.00 -13.07 6.35
N MET A 50 -9.81 -14.37 6.13
CA MET A 50 -10.79 -15.29 5.56
C MET A 50 -10.98 -16.49 6.50
N PRO A 51 -12.10 -17.22 6.42
CA PRO A 51 -12.32 -18.41 7.27
C PRO A 51 -11.20 -19.45 7.20
N TRP A 52 -10.48 -19.51 6.07
CA TRP A 52 -9.41 -20.47 5.80
C TRP A 52 -8.08 -19.80 5.41
N GLY A 53 -7.73 -18.68 6.06
CA GLY A 53 -6.46 -17.99 5.83
C GLY A 53 -6.65 -16.49 5.62
N PHE A 54 -5.96 -15.93 4.63
CA PHE A 54 -6.09 -14.52 4.26
C PHE A 54 -5.90 -14.33 2.76
N VAL A 55 -6.38 -13.21 2.24
CA VAL A 55 -6.03 -12.69 0.92
C VAL A 55 -5.37 -11.33 1.08
N TYR A 56 -4.54 -10.93 0.13
CA TYR A 56 -3.98 -9.58 0.09
C TYR A 56 -4.93 -8.65 -0.64
N LEU A 57 -5.06 -7.43 -0.15
CA LEU A 57 -5.74 -6.35 -0.84
C LEU A 57 -4.68 -5.28 -1.18
N ALA A 58 -4.50 -5.03 -2.47
CA ALA A 58 -3.72 -3.91 -2.98
C ALA A 58 -4.68 -2.77 -3.34
N VAL A 59 -4.40 -1.55 -2.87
CA VAL A 59 -5.25 -0.37 -3.09
C VAL A 59 -4.41 0.78 -3.61
N ILE A 60 -4.88 1.45 -4.67
CA ILE A 60 -4.37 2.73 -5.15
C ILE A 60 -5.36 3.82 -4.77
N LEU A 61 -4.91 4.80 -3.98
CA LEU A 61 -5.74 5.85 -3.39
C LEU A 61 -5.21 7.23 -3.78
N ASP A 62 -6.11 8.13 -4.16
CA ASP A 62 -5.77 9.55 -4.30
C ASP A 62 -5.68 10.22 -2.92
N TRP A 63 -4.55 10.88 -2.65
CA TRP A 63 -4.26 11.34 -1.30
C TRP A 63 -5.12 12.54 -0.87
N TYR A 64 -5.49 13.40 -1.82
CA TYR A 64 -6.31 14.59 -1.58
C TYR A 64 -7.79 14.21 -1.39
N SER A 65 -8.39 13.53 -2.37
CA SER A 65 -9.82 13.21 -2.39
C SER A 65 -10.19 11.99 -1.54
N ARG A 66 -9.21 11.20 -1.11
CA ARG A 66 -9.40 9.90 -0.43
C ARG A 66 -10.14 8.86 -1.26
N LYS A 67 -10.29 9.11 -2.57
CA LYS A 67 -10.94 8.19 -3.49
C LYS A 67 -10.02 7.00 -3.77
N ILE A 68 -10.57 5.79 -3.72
CA ILE A 68 -9.93 4.59 -4.25
C ILE A 68 -10.03 4.65 -5.78
N LEU A 69 -8.88 4.68 -6.46
CA LEU A 69 -8.78 4.76 -7.91
C LEU A 69 -8.88 3.37 -8.55
N SER A 70 -8.19 2.40 -7.94
CA SER A 70 -8.15 0.98 -8.33
C SER A 70 -7.81 0.11 -7.13
N TRP A 71 -8.18 -1.16 -7.19
CA TRP A 71 -7.82 -2.17 -6.18
C TRP A 71 -7.81 -3.58 -6.77
N ARG A 72 -7.07 -4.49 -6.13
CA ARG A 72 -6.98 -5.90 -6.50
C ARG A 72 -6.90 -6.81 -5.28
N LEU A 73 -7.53 -7.99 -5.37
CA LEU A 73 -7.42 -9.06 -4.38
C LEU A 73 -6.49 -10.16 -4.88
N LEU A 74 -5.51 -10.52 -4.06
CA LEU A 74 -4.42 -11.42 -4.43
C LEU A 74 -4.36 -12.58 -3.44
N LYS A 75 -4.02 -13.76 -3.94
CA LYS A 75 -3.78 -14.94 -3.10
C LYS A 75 -2.33 -15.02 -2.60
N SER A 76 -1.42 -14.34 -3.29
CA SER A 76 0.01 -14.27 -2.99
C SER A 76 0.50 -12.82 -3.04
N MET A 77 1.64 -12.55 -2.38
CA MET A 77 2.31 -11.25 -2.42
C MET A 77 3.24 -11.19 -3.64
N ASP A 78 2.65 -11.16 -4.82
CA ASP A 78 3.37 -11.01 -6.09
C ASP A 78 3.32 -9.55 -6.57
N SER A 79 4.42 -9.06 -7.14
CA SER A 79 4.54 -7.67 -7.60
C SER A 79 3.69 -7.36 -8.81
N ASP A 80 3.47 -8.34 -9.68
CA ASP A 80 2.82 -8.13 -10.98
C ASP A 80 1.40 -7.58 -10.79
N PHE A 81 0.66 -8.10 -9.81
CA PHE A 81 -0.68 -7.62 -9.56
C PHE A 81 -0.77 -6.21 -8.95
N CYS A 82 0.28 -5.77 -8.24
CA CYS A 82 0.37 -4.40 -7.76
C CYS A 82 0.58 -3.44 -8.94
N VAL A 83 1.36 -3.87 -9.94
CA VAL A 83 1.55 -3.12 -11.19
C VAL A 83 0.23 -3.04 -11.95
N ASP A 84 -0.50 -4.14 -12.10
CA ASP A 84 -1.81 -4.14 -12.77
C ASP A 84 -2.82 -3.17 -12.11
N ALA A 85 -2.86 -3.14 -10.77
CA ALA A 85 -3.73 -2.22 -10.04
C ALA A 85 -3.36 -0.76 -10.32
N LEU A 86 -2.06 -0.46 -10.40
CA LEU A 86 -1.55 0.87 -10.75
C LEU A 86 -1.87 1.24 -12.20
N GLU A 87 -1.63 0.34 -13.14
CA GLU A 87 -1.93 0.57 -14.56
C GLU A 87 -3.42 0.84 -14.77
N GLU A 88 -4.31 0.07 -14.13
CA GLU A 88 -5.75 0.35 -14.16
C GLU A 88 -6.06 1.76 -13.62
N ALA A 89 -5.41 2.20 -12.53
CA ALA A 89 -5.62 3.55 -11.99
C ALA A 89 -5.14 4.66 -12.94
N ILE A 90 -4.11 4.40 -13.75
CA ILE A 90 -3.55 5.37 -14.71
C ILE A 90 -4.42 5.49 -15.95
N TYR A 91 -4.94 4.38 -16.47
CA TYR A 91 -5.64 4.32 -17.75
C TYR A 91 -7.16 4.47 -17.68
N ARG A 92 -7.73 4.63 -16.47
CA ARG A 92 -9.17 4.78 -16.24
C ARG A 92 -9.61 6.25 -16.23
#